data_AF-A0A527XBJ6-F1
#
_entry.id   AF-A0A527XBJ6-F1
#
_cell.length_a   1.000
_cell.length_b   1.000
_cell.length_c   1.000
_cell.angle_alpha   90.00
_cell.angle_beta   90.00
_cell.angle_gamma   90.00
#
_symmetry.space_group_name_H-M   'P 1'
#
loop_
_entity.id
_entity.type
_entity.pdbx_description
1 polymer ?
#
loop_
_entity_poly.entity_id
_entity_poly.type
_entity_poly.pdbx_seq_one_letter_code
_entity_poly.pdbx_strand_id
1 'polypeptide(L)' 'TLYRFDLSQAYEVDYRVASHFLSTHPSSHFLSTLVAALALPDRRYALRNNRLSTHHAGGRSEQREIATAAE' A
#
# COMPACT_ATOMS: atom_id res chain seq x y z
N THR A 1 -15.38 -2.66 1.73
CA THR A 1 -14.82 -3.94 1.24
C THR A 1 -13.45 -3.69 0.66
N LEU A 2 -12.44 -4.51 0.98
CA LEU A 2 -11.07 -4.34 0.46
C LEU A 2 -10.94 -4.86 -0.99
N TYR A 3 -11.33 -6.11 -1.23
CA TYR A 3 -11.32 -6.75 -2.55
C TYR A 3 -12.40 -7.84 -2.62
N ARG A 4 -12.64 -8.39 -3.81
CA ARG A 4 -13.54 -9.52 -4.08
C ARG A 4 -12.76 -10.57 -4.87
N PHE A 5 -12.98 -11.84 -4.58
CA PHE A 5 -12.30 -12.97 -5.21
C PHE A 5 -13.23 -14.18 -5.29
N ASP A 6 -12.93 -15.11 -6.19
CA ASP A 6 -13.50 -16.46 -6.22
C ASP A 6 -12.43 -17.48 -5.80
N LEU A 7 -12.73 -18.78 -5.90
CA LEU A 7 -11.82 -19.85 -5.47
C LEU A 7 -10.94 -20.40 -6.60
N SER A 8 -10.84 -19.69 -7.73
CA SER A 8 -9.99 -20.11 -8.84
C SER A 8 -8.53 -20.15 -8.40
N GLN A 9 -7.85 -21.25 -8.70
CA GLN A 9 -6.42 -21.38 -8.43
C GLN A 9 -5.64 -20.45 -9.36
N ALA A 10 -4.77 -19.63 -8.77
CA ALA A 10 -3.77 -18.85 -9.49
C ALA A 10 -2.40 -19.52 -9.37
N TYR A 11 -1.67 -19.56 -10.48
CA TYR A 11 -0.31 -20.07 -10.55
C TYR A 11 0.69 -18.93 -10.62
N GLU A 12 1.98 -19.23 -10.40
CA GLU A 12 3.03 -18.21 -10.41
C GLU A 12 3.07 -17.39 -11.70
N VAL A 13 2.84 -18.05 -12.85
CA VAL A 13 2.83 -17.37 -14.16
C VAL A 13 1.73 -16.31 -14.27
N ASP A 14 0.57 -16.53 -13.64
CA ASP A 14 -0.54 -15.57 -13.63
C ASP A 14 -0.15 -14.30 -12.86
N TYR A 15 0.53 -14.48 -11.73
CA TYR A 15 1.05 -13.36 -10.93
C TYR A 15 2.16 -12.59 -11.65
N ARG A 16 2.99 -13.24 -12.47
CA ARG A 16 4.01 -12.55 -13.28
C ARG A 16 3.39 -11.57 -14.28
N VAL A 17 2.26 -11.94 -14.90
CA VAL A 17 1.51 -11.05 -15.81
C VAL A 17 0.98 -9.83 -15.07
N ALA A 18 0.29 -10.04 -13.94
CA ALA A 18 -0.24 -8.94 -13.14
C ALA A 18 0.87 -8.05 -12.56
N SER A 19 1.94 -8.65 -12.05
CA SER A 19 3.10 -7.95 -11.50
C SER A 19 3.79 -7.10 -12.57
N HIS A 20 3.95 -7.62 -13.80
CA HIS A 20 4.50 -6.83 -14.91
C HIS A 20 3.66 -5.58 -15.16
N PHE A 21 2.34 -5.72 -15.33
CA PHE A 21 1.46 -4.56 -15.54
C PHE A 21 1.58 -3.54 -14.40
N LEU A 22 1.49 -3.99 -13.15
CA LEU A 22 1.55 -3.11 -11.98
C LEU A 22 2.91 -2.41 -11.82
N SER A 23 4.00 -3.06 -12.23
CA SER A 23 5.37 -2.55 -12.03
C SER A 23 5.96 -1.81 -13.22
N THR A 24 5.34 -1.85 -14.41
CA THR A 24 5.92 -1.25 -15.63
C THR A 24 4.95 -0.40 -16.44
N HIS A 25 3.64 -0.60 -16.31
CA HIS A 25 2.70 0.07 -17.20
C HIS A 25 2.44 1.53 -16.78
N PRO A 26 2.49 2.53 -17.68
CA PRO A 26 2.41 3.94 -17.31
C PRO A 26 1.13 4.38 -16.57
N SER A 27 0.03 3.63 -16.69
CA SER A 27 -1.21 3.92 -15.95
C SER A 27 -1.23 3.34 -14.53
N SER A 28 -0.24 2.52 -14.16
CA SER A 28 -0.14 1.98 -12.81
C SER A 28 0.26 3.07 -11.82
N HIS A 29 -0.59 3.29 -10.82
CA HIS A 29 -0.29 4.25 -9.74
C HIS A 29 0.93 3.84 -8.90
N PHE A 30 1.32 2.56 -8.91
CA PHE A 30 2.54 2.09 -8.24
C PHE A 30 3.83 2.68 -8.83
N LEU A 31 3.78 3.23 -10.05
CA LEU A 31 4.92 3.94 -10.65
C LEU A 31 5.02 5.41 -10.21
N SER A 32 3.93 6.01 -9.71
CA SER A 32 3.82 7.46 -9.50
C SER A 32 3.43 7.86 -8.08
N THR A 33 3.15 6.89 -7.21
CA THR A 33 2.76 7.12 -5.81
C THR A 33 3.73 6.42 -4.87
N LEU A 34 4.28 7.16 -3.90
CA LEU A 34 4.99 6.53 -2.78
C LEU A 34 3.95 5.90 -1.85
N VAL A 35 3.96 4.58 -1.72
CA VAL A 35 3.05 3.86 -0.81
C VAL A 35 3.87 2.88 0.02
N ALA A 36 3.68 2.91 1.33
CA ALA A 36 4.26 1.93 2.25
C ALA A 36 3.30 1.64 3.40
N ALA A 37 3.39 0.46 4.01
CA ALA A 37 2.64 0.12 5.20
C ALA A 37 3.45 -0.84 6.09
N LEU A 38 3.29 -0.71 7.40
CA LEU A 38 3.94 -1.58 8.39
C LEU A 38 2.98 -1.85 9.55
N ALA A 39 2.73 -3.12 9.85
CA ALA A 39 1.93 -3.53 11.00
C ALA A 39 2.83 -3.84 12.19
N LEU A 40 2.43 -3.35 13.37
CA LEU A 40 3.01 -3.65 14.68
C LEU A 40 1.92 -4.18 15.62
N PRO A 41 2.27 -4.77 16.78
CA PRO A 41 1.28 -5.32 17.72
C PRO A 41 0.20 -4.32 18.17
N ASP A 42 0.57 -3.04 18.36
CA ASP A 42 -0.31 -2.00 18.92
C ASP A 42 -0.76 -0.97 17.89
N ARG A 43 -0.26 -1.02 16.65
CA ARG A 43 -0.55 0.00 15.62
C ARG A 43 -0.25 -0.47 14.20
N ARG A 44 -0.72 0.30 13.23
CA ARG A 44 -0.34 0.18 11.82
C ARG A 44 0.09 1.54 11.28
N TYR A 45 1.22 1.56 10.58
CA TYR A 45 1.65 2.71 9.78
C TYR A 45 1.17 2.56 8.35
N ALA A 46 0.71 3.65 7.76
CA ALA A 46 0.41 3.76 6.34
C ALA A 46 0.97 5.08 5.81
N LEU A 47 1.78 4.99 4.76
CA LEU A 47 2.34 6.15 4.06
C LEU A 47 1.72 6.21 2.67
N ARG A 48 1.23 7.38 2.29
CA ARG A 48 0.82 7.68 0.91
C ARG A 48 1.30 9.07 0.54
N ASN A 49 2.25 9.13 -0.40
CA ASN A 49 3.04 10.32 -0.71
C ASN A 49 3.65 10.88 0.58
N ASN A 50 3.43 12.15 0.86
CA ASN A 50 3.93 12.81 2.06
C ASN A 50 3.00 12.66 3.28
N ARG A 51 1.91 11.88 3.21
CA ARG A 51 1.00 11.71 4.35
C ARG A 51 1.26 10.40 5.10
N LEU A 52 1.78 10.51 6.31
CA LEU A 52 1.96 9.41 7.24
C LEU A 52 0.74 9.30 8.16
N SER A 53 0.12 8.13 8.19
CA SER A 53 -0.96 7.77 9.11
C SER A 53 -0.48 6.73 10.13
N THR A 54 -0.78 6.94 11.40
CA THR A 54 -0.60 5.96 12.48
C THR A 54 -1.96 5.56 13.01
N HIS A 55 -2.34 4.30 12.83
CA HIS A 55 -3.61 3.75 13.30
C HIS A 55 -3.35 2.90 14.54
N HIS A 56 -3.71 3.40 15.73
CA HIS A 56 -3.57 2.64 16.97
C HIS A 56 -4.65 1.56 17.10
N ALA A 57 -4.27 0.39 17.60
CA ALA A 57 -5.20 -0.71 17.84
C ALA A 57 -6.27 -0.30 18.87
N GLY A 58 -7.55 -0.42 18.49
CA GLY A 58 -8.67 0.01 19.33
C GLY A 58 -8.70 1.51 19.67
N GLY A 59 -7.87 2.31 18.99
CA GLY A 59 -7.62 3.70 19.35
C GLY A 59 -7.74 4.65 18.18
N ARG A 60 -7.22 5.87 18.37
CA ARG A 60 -7.27 6.94 17.39
C ARG A 60 -6.35 6.66 16.19
N SER A 61 -6.65 7.36 15.11
CA SER A 61 -5.73 7.52 14.00
C SER A 61 -5.11 8.92 14.03
N GLU A 62 -3.82 9.00 13.80
CA GLU A 62 -3.06 10.24 13.71
C GLU A 62 -2.52 10.40 12.29
N GLN A 63 -2.50 11.64 11.79
CA GLN A 63 -1.97 11.95 10.47
C GLN A 63 -0.96 13.09 10.57
N ARG A 64 0.14 12.97 9.83
CA ARG A 64 1.17 13.99 9.70
C ARG A 64 1.61 14.09 8.26
N GLU A 65 1.72 15.32 7.77
CA GLU A 65 2.38 15.63 6.50
C GLU A 65 3.90 15.68 6.72
N ILE A 66 4.65 14.99 5.86
CA ILE A 66 6.10 15.02 5.76
C ILE A 66 6.47 16.25 4.93
N ALA A 67 7.32 17.11 5.48
CA ALA A 67 7.56 18.42 4.90
C ALA A 67 8.57 18.40 3.74
N THR A 68 9.51 17.46 3.76
CA THR A 68 10.62 17.41 2.80
C THR A 68 10.89 15.99 2.35
N ALA A 69 11.50 15.83 1.17
CA ALA A 69 11.84 14.50 0.64
C ALA A 69 12.95 13.77 1.41
N ALA A 70 13.71 14.48 2.25
CA ALA A 70 14.81 13.91 3.02
C ALA A 70 14.37 13.28 4.36
N GLU A 71 13.17 13.62 4.81
CA GLU A 71 12.51 13.05 5.99
C GLU A 71 11.69 11.80 5.61
#